data_AF-A0A259MIV6-F1
#
_entry.id   AF-A0A259MIV6-F1
#
_cell.length_a   1.000
_cell.length_b   1.000
_cell.length_c   1.000
_cell.angle_alpha   90.00
_cell.angle_beta   90.00
_cell.angle_gamma   90.00
#
_symmetry.space_group_name_H-M   'P 1'
#
loop_
_entity.id
_entity.type
_entity.pdbx_description
1 polymer ?
#
loop_
_entity_poly.entity_id
_entity_poly.type
_entity_poly.pdbx_seq_one_letter_code
_entity_poly.pdbx_strand_id
1 'polypeptide(L)'
;MESVKLIDVSDGAASGHVRQREAEALAVRDACLGWLPLGGLLARLADPIVRGWMKRSGTAYTAEIDSVARTLKKPGIWLLHGAYLFGCTALADDTAQGPRLRRTLDWPFPGLGRLVEVRRHRGAAGEFLNVTWPGFVGVLTAVAPGRFAASINQAPMRRRWRTPVLLWLDYVLNALAGLRSSGRLPPEHLLRHVFETCASFDEAQHLLETAPVARPVLFLLVGTKPGERIVIEREETSARTYRDDTVFANDWRERHPTWRPRACGSGEPVENNIRRRTALAAWSGRDADDFDWVTAPVLNACTRLSVEMCPATGQLTVAGWEADSGSATRVTAISTFQQAVQKTRSSGQ
;
A
#
# COMPACT_ATOMS: atom_id res chain seq x y z
N MET A 1 -2.01 -23.35 10.26
CA MET A 1 -1.74 -22.11 9.51
C MET A 1 -1.87 -20.97 10.50
N GLU A 2 -0.84 -20.16 10.70
CA GLU A 2 -0.94 -19.00 11.60
C GLU A 2 -1.86 -17.93 10.99
N SER A 3 -2.76 -17.38 11.80
CA SER A 3 -3.68 -16.32 11.39
C SER A 3 -2.98 -14.95 11.42
N VAL A 4 -3.21 -14.10 10.41
CA VAL A 4 -2.74 -12.70 10.49
C VAL A 4 -3.50 -11.96 11.59
N LYS A 5 -2.78 -11.17 12.38
CA LYS A 5 -3.33 -10.52 13.58
C LYS A 5 -4.14 -9.28 13.22
N LEU A 6 -5.31 -9.10 13.84
CA LEU A 6 -6.05 -7.84 13.87
C LEU A 6 -5.69 -7.07 15.14
N ILE A 7 -5.22 -5.85 14.97
CA ILE A 7 -4.79 -4.97 16.04
C ILE A 7 -5.70 -3.75 16.08
N ASP A 8 -6.26 -3.43 17.24
CA ASP A 8 -6.99 -2.18 17.45
C ASP A 8 -6.05 -1.04 17.88
N VAL A 9 -6.03 0.06 17.13
CA VAL A 9 -5.27 1.28 17.44
C VAL A 9 -6.16 2.53 17.46
N SER A 10 -7.48 2.36 17.55
CA SER A 10 -8.48 3.44 17.43
C SER A 10 -8.44 4.48 18.56
N ASP A 11 -8.00 4.13 19.77
CA ASP A 11 -8.00 5.03 20.95
C ASP A 11 -6.70 5.82 21.14
N GLY A 12 -5.94 6.09 20.07
CA GLY A 12 -4.66 6.84 20.18
C GLY A 12 -3.49 6.01 20.73
N ALA A 13 -3.66 4.69 20.82
CA ALA A 13 -2.66 3.74 21.29
C ALA A 13 -1.52 3.46 20.28
N ALA A 14 -1.35 4.26 19.23
CA ALA A 14 -0.33 4.04 18.20
C ALA A 14 1.10 3.90 18.79
N SER A 15 1.40 4.65 19.86
CA SER A 15 2.70 4.58 20.56
C SER A 15 2.82 3.39 21.54
N GLY A 16 1.70 2.92 22.10
CA GLY A 16 1.64 1.74 22.98
C GLY A 16 1.72 0.43 22.22
N HIS A 17 1.12 0.37 21.03
CA HIS A 17 1.08 -0.82 20.20
C HIS A 17 2.49 -1.27 19.75
N VAL A 18 3.34 -0.32 19.34
CA VAL A 18 4.71 -0.63 18.91
C VAL A 18 5.53 -1.23 20.07
N ARG A 19 5.29 -0.84 21.32
CA ARG A 19 5.97 -1.45 22.48
C ARG A 19 5.56 -2.90 22.68
N GLN A 20 4.29 -3.21 22.48
CA GLN A 20 3.78 -4.59 22.60
C GLN A 20 4.27 -5.49 21.46
N ARG A 21 4.66 -4.90 20.32
CA ARG A 21 5.12 -5.60 19.12
C ARG A 21 6.54 -5.23 18.71
N GLU A 22 7.38 -4.89 19.69
CA GLU A 22 8.75 -4.43 19.44
C GLU A 22 9.56 -5.49 18.69
N ALA A 23 9.43 -6.77 19.09
CA ALA A 23 10.13 -7.88 18.45
C ALA A 23 9.74 -8.02 16.97
N GLU A 24 8.44 -7.96 16.65
CA GLU A 24 8.00 -8.10 15.26
C GLU A 24 8.30 -6.85 14.43
N ALA A 25 8.24 -5.65 15.01
CA ALA A 25 8.64 -4.43 14.32
C ALA A 25 10.16 -4.43 14.02
N LEU A 26 10.98 -4.95 14.93
CA LEU A 26 12.40 -5.21 14.67
C LEU A 26 12.58 -6.27 13.58
N ALA A 27 11.79 -7.34 13.58
CA ALA A 27 11.84 -8.36 12.53
C ALA A 27 11.48 -7.79 11.14
N VAL A 28 10.48 -6.91 11.05
CA VAL A 28 10.14 -6.20 9.79
C VAL A 28 11.31 -5.36 9.32
N ARG A 29 11.92 -4.58 10.23
CA ARG A 29 13.09 -3.77 9.94
C ARG A 29 14.25 -4.62 9.43
N ASP A 30 14.54 -5.72 10.12
CA ASP A 30 15.65 -6.62 9.81
C ASP A 30 15.42 -7.35 8.49
N ALA A 31 14.19 -7.75 8.17
CA ALA A 31 13.84 -8.30 6.86
C ALA A 31 14.08 -7.29 5.73
N CYS A 32 13.77 -6.01 5.94
CA CYS A 32 13.93 -4.97 4.92
C CYS A 32 15.37 -4.48 4.74
N LEU A 33 16.23 -4.60 5.76
CA LEU A 33 17.61 -4.08 5.73
C LEU A 33 18.69 -5.15 5.74
N GLY A 34 18.38 -6.36 6.22
CA GLY A 34 19.35 -7.43 6.48
C GLY A 34 19.94 -8.06 5.22
N TRP A 35 19.25 -7.97 4.09
CA TRP A 35 19.76 -8.42 2.79
C TRP A 35 20.76 -7.44 2.16
N LEU A 36 20.79 -6.18 2.61
CA LEU A 36 21.65 -5.15 2.04
C LEU A 36 23.03 -5.15 2.74
N PRO A 37 24.15 -5.32 2.01
CA PRO A 37 25.48 -5.19 2.58
C PRO A 37 25.64 -3.82 3.27
N LEU A 38 26.11 -3.81 4.51
CA LEU A 38 26.24 -2.59 5.33
C LEU A 38 24.91 -1.84 5.55
N GLY A 39 23.75 -2.51 5.42
CA GLY A 39 22.43 -1.88 5.54
C GLY A 39 22.23 -1.11 6.85
N GLY A 40 22.79 -1.60 7.96
CA GLY A 40 22.78 -0.90 9.24
C GLY A 40 23.55 0.43 9.24
N LEU A 41 24.68 0.51 8.55
CA LEU A 41 25.46 1.75 8.42
C LEU A 41 24.76 2.73 7.48
N LEU A 42 24.27 2.25 6.33
CA LEU A 42 23.51 3.07 5.38
C LEU A 42 22.25 3.66 6.04
N ALA A 43 21.55 2.85 6.84
CA ALA A 43 20.41 3.28 7.64
C ALA A 43 20.76 4.41 8.62
N ARG A 44 21.91 4.34 9.32
CA ARG A 44 22.37 5.41 10.22
C ARG A 44 22.58 6.74 9.51
N LEU A 45 23.10 6.69 8.29
CA LEU A 45 23.38 7.89 7.48
C LEU A 45 22.10 8.45 6.84
N ALA A 46 21.20 7.57 6.40
CA ALA A 46 19.99 7.97 5.69
C ALA A 46 18.88 8.48 6.62
N ASP A 47 18.78 7.95 7.85
CA ASP A 47 17.71 8.30 8.78
C ASP A 47 17.57 9.82 9.03
N PRO A 48 18.65 10.58 9.35
CA PRO A 48 18.54 12.03 9.54
C PRO A 48 18.07 12.78 8.29
N ILE A 49 18.50 12.33 7.10
CA ILE A 49 18.13 12.92 5.80
C ILE A 49 16.64 12.73 5.56
N VAL A 50 16.15 11.50 5.74
CA VAL A 50 14.75 11.13 5.53
C VAL A 50 13.87 11.80 6.60
N ARG A 51 14.31 11.85 7.86
CA ARG A 51 13.62 12.59 8.93
C ARG A 51 13.47 14.06 8.59
N GLY A 52 14.54 14.70 8.10
CA GLY A 52 14.50 16.09 7.65
C GLY A 52 13.53 16.32 6.49
N TRP A 53 13.55 15.43 5.49
CA TRP A 53 12.60 15.48 4.39
C TRP A 53 11.16 15.25 4.84
N MET A 54 10.87 14.27 5.69
CA MET A 54 9.54 14.03 6.24
C MET A 54 8.98 15.25 6.95
N LYS A 55 9.80 15.97 7.73
CA LYS A 55 9.38 17.25 8.33
C LYS A 55 9.05 18.30 7.27
N ARG A 56 9.90 18.47 6.24
CA ARG A 56 9.66 19.40 5.13
C ARG A 56 8.48 19.02 4.23
N SER A 57 8.08 17.75 4.22
CA SER A 57 6.94 17.27 3.44
C SER A 57 5.60 17.81 3.94
N GLY A 58 5.53 18.23 5.20
CA GLY A 58 4.29 18.69 5.85
C GLY A 58 3.42 17.57 6.42
N THR A 59 3.92 16.32 6.44
CA THR A 59 3.16 15.18 6.98
C THR A 59 2.86 15.30 8.47
N ALA A 60 1.61 15.03 8.87
CA ALA A 60 1.17 14.99 10.27
C ALA A 60 1.78 13.83 11.06
N TYR A 61 2.27 12.79 10.37
CA TYR A 61 2.67 11.52 11.00
C TYR A 61 4.12 11.48 11.53
N THR A 62 4.85 12.61 11.50
CA THR A 62 6.25 12.62 11.96
C THR A 62 6.43 12.24 13.43
N ALA A 63 5.51 12.66 14.30
CA ALA A 63 5.57 12.32 15.72
C ALA A 63 5.37 10.82 15.98
N GLU A 64 4.51 10.17 15.20
CA GLU A 64 4.26 8.73 15.30
C GLU A 64 5.49 7.92 14.85
N ILE A 65 6.11 8.31 13.72
CA ILE A 65 7.37 7.68 13.25
C ILE A 65 8.49 7.89 14.28
N ASP A 66 8.56 9.08 14.88
CA ASP A 66 9.55 9.38 15.92
C ASP A 66 9.33 8.50 17.17
N SER A 67 8.08 8.26 17.55
CA SER A 67 7.73 7.32 18.62
C SER A 67 8.18 5.90 18.28
N VAL A 68 7.93 5.41 17.07
CA VAL A 68 8.43 4.10 16.61
C VAL A 68 9.95 4.05 16.74
N ALA A 69 10.66 5.05 16.22
CA ALA A 69 12.12 5.09 16.23
C ALA A 69 12.70 5.09 17.66
N ARG A 70 12.09 5.84 18.59
CA ARG A 70 12.49 5.88 20.00
C ARG A 70 12.20 4.58 20.74
N THR A 71 11.11 3.89 20.40
CA THR A 71 10.78 2.59 20.98
C THR A 71 11.77 1.53 20.53
N LEU A 72 11.99 1.39 19.21
CA LEU A 72 12.81 0.31 18.66
C LEU A 72 14.32 0.54 18.86
N LYS A 73 14.77 1.79 19.06
CA LYS A 73 16.17 2.16 19.34
C LYS A 73 17.18 1.57 18.34
N LYS A 74 16.77 1.39 17.09
CA LYS A 74 17.61 0.92 15.98
C LYS A 74 17.59 1.91 14.82
N PRO A 75 18.70 2.07 14.08
CA PRO A 75 18.73 2.86 12.85
C PRO A 75 17.84 2.25 11.77
N GLY A 76 17.36 3.06 10.84
CA GLY A 76 16.65 2.62 9.63
C GLY A 76 15.14 2.80 9.70
N ILE A 77 14.59 3.23 10.84
CA ILE A 77 13.14 3.43 10.97
C ILE A 77 12.69 4.58 10.07
N TRP A 78 13.44 5.68 10.04
CA TRP A 78 13.13 6.79 9.14
C TRP A 78 13.36 6.38 7.69
N LEU A 79 14.50 5.76 7.37
CA LEU A 79 14.80 5.26 6.02
C LEU A 79 13.67 4.39 5.46
N LEU A 80 13.17 3.43 6.23
CA LEU A 80 12.10 2.53 5.79
C LEU A 80 10.78 3.28 5.53
N HIS A 81 10.43 4.28 6.33
CA HIS A 81 9.29 5.15 6.05
C HIS A 81 9.50 6.02 4.81
N GLY A 82 10.75 6.33 4.46
CA GLY A 82 11.07 7.01 3.22
C GLY A 82 11.28 6.08 2.03
N ALA A 83 11.19 4.77 2.19
CA ALA A 83 11.36 3.84 1.09
C ALA A 83 10.06 3.74 0.28
N TYR A 84 10.13 4.02 -1.02
CA TYR A 84 9.00 3.82 -1.93
C TYR A 84 9.15 2.45 -2.58
N LEU A 85 8.41 1.46 -2.06
CA LEU A 85 8.68 0.04 -2.27
C LEU A 85 7.90 -0.57 -3.45
N PHE A 86 8.33 -1.78 -3.83
CA PHE A 86 8.55 -2.34 -5.17
C PHE A 86 7.32 -2.68 -6.06
N GLY A 87 7.24 -3.95 -6.50
CA GLY A 87 6.27 -4.43 -7.47
C GLY A 87 4.90 -4.64 -6.82
N CYS A 88 3.86 -4.42 -7.60
CA CYS A 88 2.47 -4.58 -7.19
C CYS A 88 1.64 -4.96 -8.42
N THR A 89 0.58 -5.74 -8.23
CA THR A 89 -0.49 -5.91 -9.23
C THR A 89 -1.82 -5.67 -8.55
N ALA A 90 -2.73 -4.93 -9.16
CA ALA A 90 -4.02 -4.63 -8.58
C ALA A 90 -5.12 -4.59 -9.64
N LEU A 91 -6.33 -4.94 -9.24
CA LEU A 91 -7.55 -4.92 -10.02
C LEU A 91 -8.67 -4.33 -9.18
N ALA A 92 -9.46 -3.46 -9.79
CA ALA A 92 -10.83 -3.20 -9.33
C ALA A 92 -11.83 -3.73 -10.33
N ASP A 93 -12.88 -4.37 -9.84
CA ASP A 93 -13.93 -4.98 -10.66
C ASP A 93 -15.26 -4.96 -9.91
N ASP A 94 -16.36 -4.98 -10.67
CA ASP A 94 -17.70 -5.05 -10.11
C ASP A 94 -18.09 -6.54 -9.90
N THR A 95 -18.53 -6.88 -8.70
CA THR A 95 -19.06 -8.21 -8.35
C THR A 95 -20.52 -8.12 -7.94
N ALA A 96 -21.18 -9.27 -7.76
CA ALA A 96 -22.56 -9.29 -7.26
C ALA A 96 -22.71 -8.62 -5.87
N GLN A 97 -21.63 -8.56 -5.09
CA GLN A 97 -21.60 -7.95 -3.76
C GLN A 97 -21.20 -6.47 -3.76
N GLY A 98 -20.90 -5.89 -4.94
CA GLY A 98 -20.40 -4.53 -5.11
C GLY A 98 -18.96 -4.49 -5.66
N PRO A 99 -18.38 -3.28 -5.83
CA PRO A 99 -17.02 -3.12 -6.29
C PRO A 99 -16.02 -3.78 -5.34
N ARG A 100 -15.09 -4.55 -5.90
CA ARG A 100 -13.99 -5.19 -5.17
C ARG A 100 -12.65 -4.64 -5.62
N LEU A 101 -11.72 -4.57 -4.67
CA LEU A 101 -10.30 -4.32 -4.93
C LEU A 101 -9.50 -5.56 -4.58
N ARG A 102 -8.69 -6.03 -5.53
CA ARG A 102 -7.81 -7.19 -5.42
C ARG A 102 -6.39 -6.77 -5.71
N ARG A 103 -5.43 -7.16 -4.87
CA ARG A 103 -4.03 -6.78 -5.12
C ARG A 103 -2.99 -7.70 -4.52
N THR A 104 -1.81 -7.74 -5.15
CA THR A 104 -0.58 -8.27 -4.57
C THR A 104 0.41 -7.15 -4.22
N LEU A 105 1.28 -7.42 -3.25
CA LEU A 105 2.55 -6.72 -3.06
C LEU A 105 3.72 -7.68 -3.27
N ASP A 106 4.63 -7.29 -4.16
CA ASP A 106 5.76 -8.08 -4.63
C ASP A 106 7.08 -7.43 -4.19
N TRP A 107 7.55 -7.81 -3.00
CA TRP A 107 8.75 -7.26 -2.36
C TRP A 107 9.82 -8.34 -2.14
N PRO A 108 11.10 -8.06 -2.47
CA PRO A 108 12.19 -9.04 -2.39
C PRO A 108 12.71 -9.25 -0.96
N PHE A 109 11.82 -9.21 0.04
CA PHE A 109 12.17 -9.26 1.46
C PHE A 109 11.58 -10.53 2.09
N PRO A 110 12.36 -11.62 2.22
CA PRO A 110 11.90 -12.83 2.90
C PRO A 110 11.44 -12.54 4.33
N GLY A 111 10.39 -13.24 4.78
CA GLY A 111 9.83 -13.11 6.12
C GLY A 111 8.74 -12.07 6.29
N LEU A 112 8.57 -11.15 5.34
CA LEU A 112 7.50 -10.14 5.45
C LEU A 112 6.10 -10.71 5.33
N GLY A 113 5.89 -11.82 4.62
CA GLY A 113 4.58 -12.45 4.54
C GLY A 113 4.10 -12.96 5.90
N ARG A 114 5.02 -13.47 6.72
CA ARG A 114 4.71 -13.91 8.09
C ARG A 114 4.39 -12.77 9.06
N LEU A 115 4.80 -11.54 8.72
CA LEU A 115 4.71 -10.37 9.59
C LEU A 115 3.54 -9.44 9.22
N VAL A 116 2.70 -9.83 8.26
CA VAL A 116 1.51 -9.08 7.87
C VAL A 116 0.54 -8.97 9.06
N GLU A 117 -0.04 -7.80 9.25
CA GLU A 117 -1.11 -7.55 10.22
C GLU A 117 -2.17 -6.63 9.62
N VAL A 118 -3.34 -6.62 10.25
CA VAL A 118 -4.40 -5.65 9.97
C VAL A 118 -4.53 -4.74 11.18
N ARG A 119 -4.50 -3.42 10.96
CA ARG A 119 -4.74 -2.42 12.00
C ARG A 119 -6.08 -1.74 11.81
N ARG A 120 -6.90 -1.73 12.85
CA ARG A 120 -8.12 -0.92 12.91
C ARG A 120 -7.76 0.47 13.42
N HIS A 121 -7.97 1.45 12.55
CA HIS A 121 -7.79 2.87 12.85
C HIS A 121 -9.14 3.55 13.00
N ARG A 122 -9.16 4.69 13.69
CA ARG A 122 -10.29 5.62 13.73
C ARG A 122 -9.78 7.02 13.38
N GLY A 123 -10.31 7.58 12.30
CA GLY A 123 -10.08 8.97 11.90
C GLY A 123 -11.33 9.84 12.09
N ALA A 124 -11.24 11.10 11.66
CA ALA A 124 -12.36 12.04 11.70
C ALA A 124 -13.56 11.57 10.86
N ALA A 125 -13.33 10.90 9.74
CA ALA A 125 -14.38 10.33 8.88
C ALA A 125 -14.84 8.92 9.30
N GLY A 126 -14.37 8.41 10.45
CA GLY A 126 -14.73 7.12 11.00
C GLY A 126 -13.63 6.07 10.89
N GLU A 127 -14.01 4.81 11.04
CA GLU A 127 -13.08 3.69 11.14
C GLU A 127 -12.62 3.19 9.77
N PHE A 128 -11.43 2.59 9.75
CA PHE A 128 -10.90 1.86 8.60
C PHE A 128 -9.92 0.78 9.03
N LEU A 129 -9.72 -0.22 8.16
CA LEU A 129 -8.78 -1.31 8.33
C LEU A 129 -7.59 -1.13 7.39
N ASN A 130 -6.39 -1.05 7.95
CA ASN A 130 -5.12 -0.90 7.24
C ASN A 130 -4.36 -2.23 7.23
N VAL A 131 -4.08 -2.78 6.06
CA VAL A 131 -3.23 -3.96 5.92
C VAL A 131 -1.77 -3.50 5.86
N THR A 132 -0.99 -3.88 6.87
CA THR A 132 0.30 -3.27 7.16
C THR A 132 1.26 -4.24 7.86
N TRP A 133 2.39 -3.70 8.34
CA TRP A 133 3.41 -4.40 9.11
C TRP A 133 3.68 -3.67 10.43
N PRO A 134 4.03 -4.39 11.51
CA PRO A 134 4.48 -3.82 12.77
C PRO A 134 5.47 -2.66 12.59
N GLY A 135 5.14 -1.50 13.17
CA GLY A 135 5.99 -0.29 13.11
C GLY A 135 5.86 0.59 11.86
N PHE A 136 5.16 0.16 10.80
CA PHE A 136 4.91 1.02 9.63
C PHE A 136 3.73 1.97 9.86
N VAL A 137 3.91 3.27 9.62
CA VAL A 137 2.94 4.33 9.95
C VAL A 137 2.03 4.69 8.76
N GLY A 138 2.47 4.50 7.52
CA GLY A 138 1.65 4.85 6.34
C GLY A 138 0.52 3.87 6.05
N VAL A 139 -0.25 4.15 4.99
CA VAL A 139 -1.26 3.25 4.42
C VAL A 139 -0.86 2.90 2.99
N LEU A 140 -0.76 1.61 2.69
CA LEU A 140 -0.53 1.10 1.34
C LEU A 140 -1.77 0.44 0.75
N THR A 141 -2.60 -0.16 1.63
CA THR A 141 -3.80 -0.93 1.29
C THR A 141 -4.75 -0.84 2.46
N ALA A 142 -5.96 -0.32 2.24
CA ALA A 142 -6.95 -0.23 3.31
C ALA A 142 -8.38 -0.24 2.77
N VAL A 143 -9.30 -0.57 3.67
CA VAL A 143 -10.75 -0.48 3.45
C VAL A 143 -11.41 0.27 4.59
N ALA A 144 -12.28 1.21 4.23
CA ALA A 144 -13.22 1.86 5.12
C ALA A 144 -14.62 1.34 4.76
N PRO A 145 -15.16 0.38 5.55
CA PRO A 145 -16.48 -0.18 5.30
C PRO A 145 -17.55 0.92 5.18
N GLY A 146 -18.40 0.81 4.16
CA GLY A 146 -19.44 1.79 3.84
C GLY A 146 -18.94 3.07 3.16
N ARG A 147 -17.63 3.27 2.98
CA ARG A 147 -17.06 4.45 2.31
C ARG A 147 -16.33 4.10 1.01
N PHE A 148 -15.15 3.49 1.13
CA PHE A 148 -14.29 3.14 0.00
C PHE A 148 -13.16 2.19 0.43
N ALA A 149 -12.49 1.57 -0.54
CA ALA A 149 -11.24 0.86 -0.36
C ALA A 149 -10.21 1.36 -1.37
N ALA A 150 -8.94 1.38 -0.99
CA ALA A 150 -7.91 1.97 -1.84
C ALA A 150 -6.54 1.36 -1.60
N SER A 151 -5.70 1.45 -2.63
CA SER A 151 -4.37 0.90 -2.59
C SER A 151 -3.37 1.69 -3.43
N ILE A 152 -2.08 1.61 -3.08
CA ILE A 152 -1.00 2.21 -3.87
C ILE A 152 -0.20 1.17 -4.64
N ASN A 153 0.16 1.49 -5.88
CA ASN A 153 1.21 0.83 -6.64
C ASN A 153 2.35 1.81 -6.93
N GLN A 154 3.58 1.30 -6.92
CA GLN A 154 4.73 2.12 -7.31
C GLN A 154 4.59 2.56 -8.76
N ALA A 155 4.64 3.86 -9.01
CA ALA A 155 4.72 4.39 -10.37
C ALA A 155 6.05 4.02 -11.05
N PRO A 156 6.10 4.01 -12.40
CA PRO A 156 7.36 3.95 -13.13
C PRO A 156 8.28 5.10 -12.71
N MET A 157 9.60 4.94 -12.89
CA MET A 157 10.55 6.02 -12.63
C MET A 157 10.87 6.82 -13.88
N ARG A 158 11.23 8.09 -13.68
CA ARG A 158 11.76 8.89 -14.79
C ARG A 158 13.10 8.32 -15.23
N ARG A 159 13.22 8.08 -16.52
CA ARG A 159 14.41 7.61 -17.21
C ARG A 159 14.95 8.76 -18.05
N ARG A 160 16.06 9.34 -17.63
CA ARG A 160 16.73 10.44 -18.34
C ARG A 160 17.63 9.93 -19.44
N TRP A 161 18.19 8.72 -19.28
CA TRP A 161 19.10 8.14 -20.25
C TRP A 161 18.65 6.75 -20.72
N ARG A 162 18.82 6.51 -22.02
CA ARG A 162 18.58 5.18 -22.60
C ARG A 162 19.76 4.22 -22.39
N THR A 163 20.96 4.74 -22.14
CA THR A 163 22.18 3.95 -21.93
C THR A 163 22.12 3.12 -20.64
N PRO A 164 22.22 1.78 -20.69
CA PRO A 164 22.06 0.91 -19.51
C PRO A 164 22.99 1.23 -18.35
N VAL A 165 24.25 1.61 -18.63
CA VAL A 165 25.25 1.93 -17.59
C VAL A 165 24.87 3.14 -16.73
N LEU A 166 23.98 4.02 -17.21
CA LEU A 166 23.52 5.21 -16.49
C LEU A 166 22.23 4.96 -15.70
N LEU A 167 21.69 3.73 -15.73
CA LEU A 167 20.43 3.41 -15.07
C LEU A 167 20.49 3.66 -13.56
N TRP A 168 21.60 3.33 -12.90
CA TRP A 168 21.77 3.59 -11.47
C TRP A 168 21.70 5.08 -11.14
N LEU A 169 22.18 5.95 -12.04
CA LEU A 169 22.10 7.40 -11.86
C LEU A 169 20.64 7.88 -11.93
N ASP A 170 19.81 7.28 -12.79
CA ASP A 170 18.37 7.55 -12.79
C ASP A 170 17.72 7.17 -11.45
N TYR A 171 18.08 6.03 -10.85
CA TYR A 171 17.60 5.67 -9.51
C TYR A 171 17.97 6.73 -8.46
N VAL A 172 19.24 7.15 -8.43
CA VAL A 172 19.72 8.18 -7.50
C VAL A 172 19.01 9.50 -7.71
N LEU A 173 18.86 9.96 -8.95
CA LEU A 173 18.22 11.24 -9.26
C LEU A 173 16.72 11.25 -8.95
N ASN A 174 16.01 10.13 -9.14
CA ASN A 174 14.61 10.00 -8.71
C ASN A 174 14.50 10.05 -7.18
N ALA A 175 15.37 9.36 -6.44
CA ALA A 175 15.39 9.42 -4.98
C ALA A 175 15.68 10.84 -4.47
N LEU A 176 16.69 11.51 -5.04
CA LEU A 176 17.06 12.88 -4.69
C LEU A 176 15.96 13.90 -5.02
N ALA A 177 15.26 13.74 -6.13
CA ALA A 177 14.12 14.59 -6.48
C ALA A 177 13.03 14.50 -5.40
N GLY A 178 12.72 13.29 -4.93
CA GLY A 178 11.80 13.07 -3.81
C GLY A 178 12.29 13.74 -2.52
N LEU A 179 13.53 13.49 -2.10
CA LEU A 179 14.10 14.01 -0.83
C LEU A 179 14.23 15.55 -0.78
N ARG A 180 14.31 16.20 -1.95
CA ARG A 180 14.36 17.67 -2.08
C ARG A 180 12.98 18.31 -2.13
N SER A 181 11.91 17.54 -2.30
CA SER A 181 10.55 18.07 -2.27
C SER A 181 10.20 18.64 -0.89
N SER A 182 9.35 19.66 -0.87
CA SER A 182 8.78 20.27 0.32
C SER A 182 7.30 20.58 0.09
N GLY A 183 6.47 20.47 1.13
CA GLY A 183 5.02 20.68 1.03
C GLY A 183 4.30 19.64 0.17
N ARG A 184 4.92 18.45 -0.05
CA ARG A 184 4.33 17.35 -0.81
C ARG A 184 4.34 16.11 0.05
N LEU A 185 3.18 15.47 0.23
CA LEU A 185 3.07 14.32 1.11
C LEU A 185 3.67 13.07 0.44
N PRO A 186 4.37 12.21 1.18
CA PRO A 186 4.62 10.85 0.72
C PRO A 186 3.29 10.17 0.37
N PRO A 187 3.19 9.42 -0.76
CA PRO A 187 1.93 8.84 -1.21
C PRO A 187 1.20 8.00 -0.15
N GLU A 188 1.95 7.22 0.62
CA GLU A 188 1.46 6.39 1.73
C GLU A 188 0.89 7.20 2.90
N HIS A 189 1.35 8.44 3.09
CA HIS A 189 0.81 9.37 4.08
C HIS A 189 -0.41 10.12 3.54
N LEU A 190 -0.40 10.51 2.26
CA LEU A 190 -1.60 11.05 1.62
C LEU A 190 -2.74 10.03 1.67
N LEU A 191 -2.47 8.76 1.35
CA LEU A 191 -3.50 7.73 1.41
C LEU A 191 -4.02 7.54 2.84
N ARG A 192 -3.15 7.55 3.85
CA ARG A 192 -3.58 7.51 5.25
C ARG A 192 -4.50 8.69 5.59
N HIS A 193 -4.13 9.89 5.16
CA HIS A 193 -4.92 11.09 5.40
C HIS A 193 -6.31 11.00 4.75
N VAL A 194 -6.40 10.46 3.54
CA VAL A 194 -7.68 10.19 2.84
C VAL A 194 -8.57 9.27 3.68
N PHE A 195 -8.04 8.15 4.21
CA PHE A 195 -8.81 7.24 5.06
C PHE A 195 -9.27 7.88 6.37
N GLU A 196 -8.44 8.75 6.95
CA GLU A 196 -8.73 9.47 8.19
C GLU A 196 -9.78 10.57 8.00
N THR A 197 -9.91 11.18 6.80
CA THR A 197 -10.66 12.44 6.64
C THR A 197 -11.77 12.43 5.58
N CYS A 198 -11.72 11.59 4.55
CA CYS A 198 -12.73 11.56 3.50
C CYS A 198 -13.93 10.69 3.89
N ALA A 199 -15.15 11.21 3.82
CA ALA A 199 -16.38 10.50 4.15
C ALA A 199 -16.94 9.66 2.98
N SER A 200 -16.47 9.89 1.76
CA SER A 200 -17.02 9.27 0.55
C SER A 200 -15.96 8.93 -0.51
N PHE A 201 -16.36 8.11 -1.49
CA PHE A 201 -15.56 7.82 -2.68
C PHE A 201 -15.18 9.10 -3.45
N ASP A 202 -16.11 10.03 -3.63
CA ASP A 202 -15.88 11.25 -4.40
C ASP A 202 -14.90 12.20 -3.70
N GLU A 203 -15.01 12.34 -2.37
CA GLU A 203 -14.03 13.11 -1.58
C GLU A 203 -12.64 12.49 -1.65
N ALA A 204 -12.56 11.15 -1.53
CA ALA A 204 -11.31 10.42 -1.65
C ALA A 204 -10.69 10.58 -3.04
N GLN A 205 -11.50 10.45 -4.11
CA GLN A 205 -11.07 10.72 -5.48
C GLN A 205 -10.51 12.13 -5.61
N HIS A 206 -11.28 13.14 -5.21
CA HIS A 206 -10.89 14.54 -5.35
C HIS A 206 -9.56 14.84 -4.65
N LEU A 207 -9.39 14.37 -3.41
CA LEU A 207 -8.15 14.59 -2.66
C LEU A 207 -6.97 13.82 -3.26
N LEU A 208 -7.20 12.59 -3.73
CA LEU A 208 -6.19 11.79 -4.42
C LEU A 208 -5.83 12.32 -5.81
N GLU A 209 -6.64 13.16 -6.44
CA GLU A 209 -6.33 13.82 -7.72
C GLU A 209 -5.59 15.14 -7.52
N THR A 210 -5.94 15.90 -6.48
CA THR A 210 -5.51 17.30 -6.33
C THR A 210 -4.35 17.51 -5.36
N ALA A 211 -4.23 16.70 -4.31
CA ALA A 211 -3.19 16.90 -3.31
C ALA A 211 -1.79 16.57 -3.88
N PRO A 212 -0.78 17.43 -3.69
CA PRO A 212 0.54 17.19 -4.24
C PRO A 212 1.24 16.00 -3.56
N VAL A 213 1.87 15.14 -4.37
CA VAL A 213 2.61 13.96 -3.90
C VAL A 213 4.11 14.15 -4.04
N ALA A 214 4.88 13.65 -3.08
CA ALA A 214 6.33 13.81 -3.05
C ALA A 214 7.03 13.00 -4.17
N ARG A 215 6.36 11.96 -4.66
CA ARG A 215 6.84 11.03 -5.68
C ARG A 215 5.64 10.55 -6.50
N PRO A 216 5.82 10.25 -7.80
CA PRO A 216 4.76 9.68 -8.62
C PRO A 216 4.20 8.37 -8.03
N VAL A 217 2.90 8.13 -8.21
CA VAL A 217 2.17 6.98 -7.64
C VAL A 217 0.97 6.59 -8.50
N LEU A 218 0.58 5.32 -8.41
CA LEU A 218 -0.68 4.80 -8.93
C LEU A 218 -1.62 4.55 -7.75
N PHE A 219 -2.78 5.22 -7.72
CA PHE A 219 -3.84 4.91 -6.76
C PHE A 219 -4.93 4.09 -7.44
N LEU A 220 -5.35 2.99 -6.82
CA LEU A 220 -6.58 2.27 -7.18
C LEU A 220 -7.59 2.54 -6.08
N LEU A 221 -8.78 3.03 -6.42
CA LEU A 221 -9.85 3.40 -5.49
C LEU A 221 -11.15 2.72 -5.94
N VAL A 222 -11.85 2.10 -4.99
CA VAL A 222 -13.20 1.54 -5.17
C VAL A 222 -14.14 2.09 -4.12
N GLY A 223 -15.35 2.45 -4.53
CA GLY A 223 -16.44 2.89 -3.67
C GLY A 223 -17.39 1.74 -3.36
N THR A 224 -18.61 2.09 -2.94
CA THR A 224 -19.62 1.10 -2.50
C THR A 224 -20.66 0.79 -3.57
N LYS A 225 -20.81 1.66 -4.57
CA LYS A 225 -21.81 1.49 -5.64
C LYS A 225 -21.19 0.93 -6.91
N PRO A 226 -21.93 0.13 -7.71
CA PRO A 226 -21.45 -0.35 -9.00
C PRO A 226 -20.86 0.78 -9.85
N GLY A 227 -19.68 0.55 -10.44
CA GLY A 227 -18.98 1.53 -11.25
C GLY A 227 -18.19 2.61 -10.48
N GLU A 228 -18.28 2.67 -9.15
CA GLU A 228 -17.37 3.47 -8.33
C GLU A 228 -16.00 2.75 -8.26
N ARG A 229 -15.26 2.74 -9.37
CA ARG A 229 -13.90 2.19 -9.45
C ARG A 229 -13.04 3.05 -10.38
N ILE A 230 -11.87 3.44 -9.91
CA ILE A 230 -10.95 4.28 -10.66
C ILE A 230 -9.50 3.90 -10.42
N VAL A 231 -8.67 4.21 -11.41
CA VAL A 231 -7.23 4.35 -11.23
C VAL A 231 -6.79 5.76 -11.51
N ILE A 232 -5.97 6.29 -10.61
CA ILE A 232 -5.41 7.62 -10.69
C ILE A 232 -3.89 7.48 -10.86
N GLU A 233 -3.38 7.84 -12.02
CA GLU A 233 -1.96 8.08 -12.24
C GLU A 233 -1.60 9.45 -11.71
N ARG A 234 -0.70 9.49 -10.74
CA ARG A 234 -0.24 10.73 -10.14
C ARG A 234 1.22 10.95 -10.45
N GLU A 235 1.49 12.09 -11.07
CA GLU A 235 2.77 12.76 -10.90
C GLU A 235 2.64 13.75 -9.72
N GLU A 236 3.71 14.49 -9.43
CA GLU A 236 3.78 15.30 -8.21
C GLU A 236 2.63 16.32 -8.08
N THR A 237 2.13 16.86 -9.18
CA THR A 237 1.09 17.91 -9.20
C THR A 237 0.04 17.72 -10.30
N SER A 238 0.06 16.59 -11.01
CA SER A 238 -0.94 16.28 -12.05
C SER A 238 -1.52 14.89 -11.81
N ALA A 239 -2.72 14.68 -12.37
CA ALA A 239 -3.45 13.44 -12.27
C ALA A 239 -4.02 13.06 -13.65
N ARG A 240 -4.05 11.77 -13.96
CA ARG A 240 -4.89 11.18 -15.00
C ARG A 240 -5.72 10.08 -14.36
N THR A 241 -7.04 10.14 -14.56
CA THR A 241 -7.99 9.21 -13.94
C THR A 241 -8.68 8.37 -15.00
N TYR A 242 -8.71 7.06 -14.78
CA TYR A 242 -9.35 6.08 -15.65
C TYR A 242 -10.45 5.36 -14.88
N ARG A 243 -11.64 5.28 -15.48
CA ARG A 243 -12.82 4.55 -14.96
C ARG A 243 -12.97 3.17 -15.63
N ASP A 244 -12.36 3.01 -16.79
CA ASP A 244 -12.27 1.78 -17.55
C ASP A 244 -10.93 1.07 -17.29
N ASP A 245 -10.86 -0.22 -17.64
CA ASP A 245 -9.63 -1.04 -17.55
C ASP A 245 -8.87 -0.87 -16.22
N THR A 246 -9.56 -1.09 -15.11
CA THR A 246 -9.06 -0.85 -13.75
C THR A 246 -8.10 -1.93 -13.25
N VAL A 247 -7.20 -2.42 -14.12
CA VAL A 247 -6.14 -3.41 -13.84
C VAL A 247 -4.75 -2.82 -14.08
N PHE A 248 -3.94 -2.75 -13.03
CA PHE A 248 -2.67 -2.05 -13.07
C PHE A 248 -1.57 -2.82 -12.35
N ALA A 249 -0.37 -2.70 -12.90
CA ALA A 249 0.86 -3.15 -12.26
C ALA A 249 1.63 -1.91 -11.79
N ASN A 250 2.87 -1.72 -12.25
CA ASN A 250 3.75 -0.61 -11.88
C ASN A 250 4.27 0.16 -13.12
N ASP A 251 3.38 0.36 -14.08
CA ASP A 251 3.61 1.15 -15.28
C ASP A 251 2.43 2.12 -15.48
N TRP A 252 2.68 3.17 -16.25
CA TRP A 252 1.60 4.01 -16.78
C TRP A 252 0.80 3.23 -17.82
N ARG A 253 -0.51 3.53 -17.92
CA ARG A 253 -1.42 3.04 -18.96
C ARG A 253 -0.87 3.40 -20.33
N GLU A 254 -0.57 4.67 -20.52
CA GLU A 254 0.09 5.19 -21.72
C GLU A 254 1.60 5.16 -21.55
N ARG A 255 2.25 4.27 -22.31
CA ARG A 255 3.70 4.10 -22.24
C ARG A 255 4.40 5.29 -22.86
N HIS A 256 5.44 5.76 -22.16
CA HIS A 256 6.30 6.83 -22.66
C HIS A 256 7.78 6.51 -22.43
N PRO A 257 8.67 6.77 -23.41
CA PRO A 257 10.08 6.35 -23.34
C PRO A 257 10.89 7.03 -22.22
N THR A 258 10.42 8.14 -21.66
CA THR A 258 11.05 8.82 -20.52
C THR A 258 10.65 8.21 -19.18
N TRP A 259 9.86 7.15 -19.19
CA TRP A 259 9.45 6.41 -18.01
C TRP A 259 9.90 4.96 -18.12
N ARG A 260 10.42 4.42 -17.03
CA ARG A 260 10.78 3.01 -16.91
C ARG A 260 9.84 2.33 -15.91
N PRO A 261 9.08 1.31 -16.34
CA PRO A 261 8.24 0.51 -15.44
C PRO A 261 9.04 -0.05 -14.27
N ARG A 262 8.38 -0.24 -13.13
CA ARG A 262 8.93 -1.02 -12.01
C ARG A 262 8.47 -2.47 -12.11
N ALA A 263 9.26 -3.37 -11.57
CA ALA A 263 8.87 -4.77 -11.45
C ALA A 263 9.65 -5.40 -10.30
N CYS A 264 9.05 -6.40 -9.67
CA CYS A 264 9.77 -7.43 -8.90
C CYS A 264 9.49 -8.78 -9.58
N GLY A 265 10.43 -9.72 -9.43
CA GLY A 265 10.38 -11.01 -10.10
C GLY A 265 11.17 -11.03 -11.41
N SER A 266 10.87 -12.00 -12.27
CA SER A 266 11.64 -12.27 -13.49
C SER A 266 11.12 -11.51 -14.71
N GLY A 267 12.03 -11.33 -15.69
CA GLY A 267 11.75 -10.70 -16.98
C GLY A 267 11.99 -9.20 -17.03
N GLU A 268 12.00 -8.65 -18.24
CA GLU A 268 12.14 -7.21 -18.46
C GLU A 268 10.92 -6.46 -17.88
N PRO A 269 11.10 -5.28 -17.24
CA PRO A 269 10.02 -4.62 -16.53
C PRO A 269 8.77 -4.37 -17.37
N VAL A 270 8.92 -3.99 -18.64
CA VAL A 270 7.79 -3.78 -19.56
C VAL A 270 6.98 -5.06 -19.74
N GLU A 271 7.64 -6.14 -20.13
CA GLU A 271 7.00 -7.42 -20.43
C GLU A 271 6.38 -8.03 -19.16
N ASN A 272 7.08 -7.91 -18.03
CA ASN A 272 6.60 -8.33 -16.73
C ASN A 272 5.27 -7.62 -16.36
N ASN A 273 5.17 -6.31 -16.57
CA ASN A 273 3.93 -5.56 -16.32
C ASN A 273 2.80 -5.98 -17.26
N ILE A 274 3.08 -6.15 -18.55
CA ILE A 274 2.09 -6.58 -19.55
C ILE A 274 1.52 -7.95 -19.18
N ARG A 275 2.37 -8.92 -18.85
CA ARG A 275 1.94 -10.28 -18.48
C ARG A 275 1.05 -10.29 -17.24
N ARG A 276 1.44 -9.59 -16.17
CA ARG A 276 0.65 -9.52 -14.92
C ARG A 276 -0.71 -8.86 -15.13
N ARG A 277 -0.76 -7.74 -15.85
CA ARG A 277 -2.04 -7.08 -16.17
C ARG A 277 -2.92 -7.95 -17.05
N THR A 278 -2.37 -8.53 -18.11
CA THR A 278 -3.12 -9.37 -19.05
C THR A 278 -3.72 -10.58 -18.35
N ALA A 279 -2.93 -11.27 -17.52
CA ALA A 279 -3.40 -12.42 -16.76
C ALA A 279 -4.52 -12.04 -15.77
N LEU A 280 -4.34 -10.96 -15.00
CA LEU A 280 -5.36 -10.54 -14.02
C LEU A 280 -6.63 -10.00 -14.67
N ALA A 281 -6.50 -9.31 -15.81
CA ALA A 281 -7.62 -8.83 -16.61
C ALA A 281 -8.44 -9.99 -17.17
N ALA A 282 -7.77 -11.02 -17.71
CA ALA A 282 -8.39 -12.19 -18.32
C ALA A 282 -9.02 -13.17 -17.31
N TRP A 283 -8.68 -13.07 -16.02
CA TRP A 283 -9.30 -13.88 -14.98
C TRP A 283 -10.81 -13.62 -14.93
N SER A 284 -11.64 -14.66 -15.04
CA SER A 284 -13.11 -14.56 -15.10
C SER A 284 -13.81 -14.92 -13.78
N GLY A 285 -13.08 -15.48 -12.80
CA GLY A 285 -13.63 -15.98 -11.54
C GLY A 285 -13.99 -14.91 -10.51
N ARG A 286 -14.58 -13.77 -10.91
CA ARG A 286 -14.78 -12.61 -10.01
C ARG A 286 -15.58 -12.92 -8.73
N ASP A 287 -16.40 -13.98 -8.75
CA ASP A 287 -17.16 -14.49 -7.60
C ASP A 287 -16.66 -15.85 -7.08
N ALA A 288 -15.48 -16.30 -7.51
CA ALA A 288 -14.84 -17.54 -7.06
C ALA A 288 -14.26 -17.41 -5.63
N ASP A 289 -13.63 -18.49 -5.14
CA ASP A 289 -13.04 -18.53 -3.80
C ASP A 289 -11.93 -17.49 -3.64
N ASP A 290 -11.73 -17.01 -2.40
CA ASP A 290 -10.71 -15.98 -2.19
C ASP A 290 -9.32 -16.47 -2.64
N PHE A 291 -8.65 -15.59 -3.36
CA PHE A 291 -7.30 -15.73 -3.91
C PHE A 291 -7.14 -16.69 -5.09
N ASP A 292 -8.21 -17.18 -5.71
CA ASP A 292 -8.14 -17.96 -6.95
C ASP A 292 -7.43 -17.21 -8.10
N TRP A 293 -7.46 -15.88 -8.07
CA TRP A 293 -6.75 -15.02 -9.02
C TRP A 293 -5.24 -14.88 -8.73
N VAL A 294 -4.77 -15.30 -7.55
CA VAL A 294 -3.36 -15.20 -7.12
C VAL A 294 -2.56 -16.37 -7.71
N THR A 295 -2.48 -16.40 -9.04
CA THR A 295 -1.75 -17.41 -9.81
C THR A 295 -0.63 -16.75 -10.62
N ALA A 296 0.32 -17.55 -11.10
CA ALA A 296 1.38 -17.02 -11.96
C ALA A 296 0.76 -16.39 -13.23
N PRO A 297 1.26 -15.22 -13.70
CA PRO A 297 2.46 -14.50 -13.26
C PRO A 297 2.20 -13.44 -12.17
N VAL A 298 0.96 -13.28 -11.70
CA VAL A 298 0.61 -12.33 -10.62
C VAL A 298 1.26 -12.77 -9.31
N LEU A 299 1.13 -14.06 -8.97
CA LEU A 299 1.93 -14.72 -7.95
C LEU A 299 3.35 -14.96 -8.48
N ASN A 300 4.35 -14.49 -7.75
CA ASN A 300 5.76 -14.64 -8.09
C ASN A 300 6.64 -14.76 -6.83
N ALA A 301 7.94 -15.00 -7.00
CA ALA A 301 8.88 -15.20 -5.90
C ALA A 301 9.00 -14.00 -4.93
N CYS A 302 8.65 -12.79 -5.38
CA CYS A 302 8.60 -11.61 -4.53
C CYS A 302 7.25 -11.41 -3.84
N THR A 303 6.18 -12.14 -4.18
CA THR A 303 4.87 -11.90 -3.57
C THR A 303 4.95 -12.14 -2.06
N ARG A 304 4.54 -11.13 -1.27
CA ARG A 304 4.50 -11.16 0.21
C ARG A 304 3.11 -10.92 0.76
N LEU A 305 2.21 -10.34 -0.02
CA LEU A 305 0.85 -10.02 0.39
C LEU A 305 -0.11 -10.22 -0.78
N SER A 306 -1.27 -10.79 -0.52
CA SER A 306 -2.48 -10.62 -1.33
C SER A 306 -3.63 -10.11 -0.48
N VAL A 307 -4.46 -9.24 -1.05
CA VAL A 307 -5.64 -8.67 -0.40
C VAL A 307 -6.82 -8.70 -1.36
N GLU A 308 -7.99 -9.04 -0.82
CA GLU A 308 -9.29 -8.77 -1.43
C GLU A 308 -10.13 -7.95 -0.48
N MET A 309 -10.78 -6.91 -0.98
CA MET A 309 -11.64 -6.07 -0.15
C MET A 309 -12.82 -5.51 -0.91
N CYS A 310 -13.98 -5.49 -0.23
CA CYS A 310 -15.22 -4.91 -0.72
C CYS A 310 -15.71 -3.89 0.31
N PRO A 311 -15.63 -2.58 0.05
CA PRO A 311 -16.11 -1.59 1.02
C PRO A 311 -17.63 -1.63 1.19
N ALA A 312 -18.39 -2.11 0.20
CA ALA A 312 -19.85 -2.23 0.30
C ALA A 312 -20.28 -3.26 1.36
N THR A 313 -19.61 -4.41 1.42
CA THR A 313 -19.86 -5.45 2.42
C THR A 313 -18.95 -5.36 3.65
N GLY A 314 -17.92 -4.50 3.60
CA GLY A 314 -16.88 -4.44 4.63
C GLY A 314 -15.98 -5.67 4.69
N GLN A 315 -16.03 -6.54 3.68
CA GLN A 315 -15.18 -7.73 3.59
C GLN A 315 -13.72 -7.32 3.36
N LEU A 316 -12.82 -7.93 4.13
CA LEU A 316 -11.37 -7.86 3.93
C LEU A 316 -10.76 -9.25 4.09
N THR A 317 -10.23 -9.83 3.02
CA THR A 317 -9.47 -11.08 3.06
C THR A 317 -7.99 -10.75 2.82
N VAL A 318 -7.09 -11.31 3.63
CA VAL A 318 -5.64 -11.01 3.56
C VAL A 318 -4.84 -12.31 3.65
N ALA A 319 -3.83 -12.46 2.80
CA ALA A 319 -2.86 -13.53 2.92
C ALA A 319 -1.42 -13.01 2.79
N GLY A 320 -0.55 -13.40 3.71
CA GLY A 320 0.89 -13.21 3.61
C GLY A 320 1.55 -14.39 2.90
N TRP A 321 2.62 -14.16 2.13
CA TRP A 321 3.26 -15.19 1.28
C TRP A 321 4.77 -15.28 1.49
N GLU A 322 5.34 -16.48 1.33
CA GLU A 322 6.78 -16.74 1.43
C GLU A 322 7.25 -17.63 0.28
N ALA A 323 8.42 -17.33 -0.29
CA ALA A 323 8.91 -17.97 -1.51
C ALA A 323 9.29 -19.46 -1.30
N ASP A 324 9.92 -19.78 -0.17
CA ASP A 324 10.56 -21.09 0.05
C ASP A 324 9.58 -22.22 0.39
N SER A 325 8.38 -21.87 0.85
CA SER A 325 7.37 -22.83 1.28
C SER A 325 6.08 -22.76 0.45
N GLY A 326 5.90 -21.73 -0.37
CA GLY A 326 4.61 -21.39 -0.98
C GLY A 326 3.48 -21.21 0.05
N SER A 327 3.81 -21.16 1.35
CA SER A 327 2.82 -21.23 2.42
C SER A 327 2.25 -19.84 2.65
N ALA A 328 0.96 -19.68 2.36
CA ALA A 328 0.22 -18.49 2.72
C ALA A 328 -0.10 -18.49 4.24
N THR A 329 0.13 -17.38 4.93
CA THR A 329 -0.53 -17.07 6.22
C THR A 329 -1.83 -16.34 5.90
N ARG A 330 -2.97 -17.03 5.95
CA ARG A 330 -4.27 -16.48 5.50
C ARG A 330 -5.11 -16.03 6.69
N VAL A 331 -5.77 -14.89 6.56
CA VAL A 331 -7.03 -14.59 7.26
C VAL A 331 -8.16 -14.68 6.24
N THR A 332 -9.12 -15.56 6.52
CA THR A 332 -10.17 -16.02 5.60
C THR A 332 -11.37 -15.08 5.48
N ALA A 333 -11.45 -14.03 6.31
CA ALA A 333 -12.22 -12.80 6.13
C ALA A 333 -12.21 -12.06 7.48
N ILE A 334 -11.93 -10.77 7.46
CA ILE A 334 -12.24 -9.84 8.55
C ILE A 334 -13.45 -9.05 8.05
N SER A 335 -14.64 -9.49 8.45
CA SER A 335 -15.86 -8.71 8.29
C SER A 335 -16.04 -7.83 9.53
N THR A 336 -15.82 -6.53 9.41
CA THR A 336 -16.23 -5.59 10.46
C THR A 336 -17.68 -5.19 10.21
N PHE A 337 -18.63 -6.06 10.58
CA PHE A 337 -20.03 -5.68 10.71
C PHE A 337 -20.66 -6.34 11.95
N GLN A 338 -20.60 -5.62 13.07
CA GLN A 338 -21.54 -5.57 14.20
C GLN A 338 -20.87 -4.64 15.23
N GLN A 339 -21.23 -3.36 15.31
CA GLN A 339 -22.32 -2.87 16.15
C GLN A 339 -22.80 -1.48 15.65
N ALA A 340 -24.12 -1.24 15.76
CA ALA A 340 -24.84 0.03 15.56
C ALA A 340 -25.59 0.26 14.22
N VAL A 341 -26.49 -0.67 13.85
CA VAL A 341 -27.75 -0.29 13.13
C VAL A 341 -29.02 -0.79 13.87
N GLN A 342 -28.87 -1.38 15.06
CA GLN A 342 -30.00 -1.85 15.88
C GLN A 342 -29.99 -1.17 17.26
N LYS A 343 -30.22 0.15 17.28
CA LYS A 343 -30.80 0.88 18.43
C LYS A 343 -31.17 2.31 18.02
N THR A 344 -32.04 2.43 17.02
CA THR A 344 -32.82 3.66 16.79
C THR A 344 -34.25 3.38 16.32
N ARG A 345 -34.72 2.14 16.55
CA ARG A 345 -36.14 1.76 16.42
C ARG A 345 -36.60 1.04 17.69
N SER A 346 -36.64 1.76 18.80
CA SER A 346 -37.52 1.47 19.95
C SER A 346 -37.61 2.70 20.86
N SER A 347 -38.06 3.81 20.30
CA SER A 347 -38.61 4.93 21.06
C SER A 347 -39.70 5.53 20.18
N GLY A 348 -40.90 5.00 20.32
CA GLY A 348 -42.04 5.40 19.49
C GLY A 348 -43.24 4.50 19.73
N GLN A 349 -43.94 4.80 20.82
CA GLN A 349 -45.26 4.34 21.30
C GLN A 349 -45.27 3.18 22.28
#